data_AF-A0A6G4XBS7-F1
#
_entry.id   AF-A0A6G4XBS7-F1
#
_cell.length_a   1.000
_cell.length_b   1.000
_cell.length_c   1.000
_cell.angle_alpha   90.00
_cell.angle_beta   90.00
_cell.angle_gamma   90.00
#
_symmetry.space_group_name_H-M   'P 1'
#
loop_
_entity.id
_entity.type
_entity.pdbx_description
1 polymer ?
#
loop_
_entity_poly.entity_id
_entity_poly.type
_entity_poly.pdbx_seq_one_letter_code
_entity_poly.pdbx_strand_id
1 'polypeptide(L)'
;MKHQSLDGSSHLLIELAGLLYEGRPDGDLCTTARAPRSHPDVAEKVDRFARFADDQYQDLTSLLAALSTRLRDTKSNYVSYDGEVAGGMMNALLETGVYVPPEKR
;
A
#
# COMPACT_ATOMS: atom_id res chain seq x y z
N MET A 1 -6.72 3.39 -18.64
CA MET A 1 -6.38 2.06 -18.05
C MET A 1 -5.35 2.10 -16.92
N LYS A 2 -4.36 3.01 -16.87
CA LYS A 2 -3.33 3.02 -15.79
C LYS A 2 -3.85 3.37 -14.37
N HIS A 3 -4.88 4.21 -14.23
CA HIS A 3 -5.41 4.62 -12.92
C HIS A 3 -6.08 3.49 -12.11
N GLN A 4 -6.78 2.56 -12.79
CA GLN A 4 -7.40 1.40 -12.13
C GLN A 4 -6.36 0.44 -11.55
N SER A 5 -5.18 0.36 -12.18
CA SER A 5 -4.09 -0.52 -11.71
C SER A 5 -3.42 -0.01 -10.43
N LEU A 6 -3.25 1.31 -10.29
CA LEU A 6 -2.65 1.91 -9.08
C LEU A 6 -3.55 1.79 -7.85
N ASP A 7 -4.87 1.93 -8.04
CA ASP A 7 -5.85 1.80 -6.97
C ASP A 7 -6.04 0.34 -6.52
N GLY A 8 -6.09 -0.59 -7.49
CA GLY A 8 -6.12 -2.02 -7.15
C GLY A 8 -4.85 -2.46 -6.41
N SER A 9 -3.69 -1.91 -6.77
CA SER A 9 -2.43 -2.24 -6.11
C SER A 9 -2.35 -1.70 -4.68
N SER A 10 -2.87 -0.50 -4.39
CA SER A 10 -2.89 0.04 -3.02
C SER A 10 -3.85 -0.72 -2.10
N HIS A 11 -4.98 -1.20 -2.64
CA HIS A 11 -5.96 -2.00 -1.91
C HIS A 11 -5.41 -3.38 -1.55
N LEU A 12 -4.77 -4.06 -2.51
CA LEU A 12 -4.13 -5.37 -2.29
C LEU A 12 -3.06 -5.31 -1.19
N LEU A 13 -2.30 -4.21 -1.09
CA LEU A 13 -1.29 -4.05 -0.04
C LEU A 13 -1.91 -3.90 1.35
N ILE A 14 -3.07 -3.24 1.46
CA ILE A 14 -3.82 -3.13 2.70
C ILE A 14 -4.42 -4.48 3.08
N GLU A 15 -4.96 -5.21 2.11
CA GLU A 15 -5.49 -6.58 2.33
C GLU A 15 -4.39 -7.53 2.79
N LEU A 16 -3.21 -7.49 2.17
CA LEU A 16 -2.05 -8.29 2.60
C LEU A 16 -1.61 -7.94 4.03
N ALA A 17 -1.61 -6.65 4.39
CA ALA A 17 -1.35 -6.22 5.77
C ALA A 17 -2.41 -6.73 6.74
N GLY A 18 -3.68 -6.76 6.34
CA GLY A 18 -4.78 -7.34 7.12
C GLY A 18 -4.63 -8.85 7.32
N LEU A 19 -4.28 -9.61 6.27
CA LEU A 19 -4.03 -11.05 6.36
C LEU A 19 -2.82 -11.37 7.26
N LEU A 20 -1.78 -10.55 7.19
CA LEU A 20 -0.64 -10.65 8.10
C LEU A 20 -1.06 -10.39 9.55
N TYR A 21 -1.97 -9.43 9.79
CA TYR A 21 -2.52 -9.16 11.12
C TYR A 21 -3.30 -10.34 11.70
N GLU A 22 -4.06 -11.05 10.86
CA GLU A 22 -4.77 -12.27 11.25
C GLU A 22 -3.80 -13.43 11.52
N GLY A 23 -2.71 -13.54 10.75
CA GLY A 23 -1.67 -14.54 10.91
C GLY A 23 -0.55 -14.17 11.88
N ARG A 24 -0.73 -13.11 12.68
CA ARG A 24 0.33 -12.63 13.58
C ARG A 24 0.84 -13.76 14.48
N PRO A 25 2.15 -13.87 14.71
CA PRO A 25 2.66 -14.83 15.68
C PRO A 25 2.05 -14.48 17.04
N ASP A 26 1.16 -15.35 17.52
CA ASP A 26 0.50 -15.13 18.79
C ASP A 26 1.57 -15.15 19.90
N GLY A 27 1.45 -14.23 20.86
CA GLY A 27 2.28 -14.23 22.06
C GLY A 27 2.19 -15.55 22.83
N ASP A 28 1.12 -16.32 22.57
CA ASP A 28 0.93 -17.67 23.10
C ASP A 28 1.87 -18.75 22.54
N LEU A 29 2.52 -18.53 21.40
CA LEU A 29 3.63 -19.39 20.97
C LEU A 29 4.75 -19.42 22.02
N CYS A 30 5.00 -18.30 22.70
CA CYS A 30 5.92 -18.25 23.83
C CYS A 30 5.32 -18.83 25.11
N THR A 31 4.00 -18.79 25.33
CA THR A 31 3.39 -19.25 26.58
C THR A 31 3.34 -20.78 26.67
N THR A 32 3.20 -21.45 25.52
CA THR A 32 3.20 -22.91 25.41
C THR A 32 4.58 -23.53 25.58
N ALA A 33 5.63 -22.88 25.05
CA ALA A 33 7.02 -23.37 25.15
C ALA A 33 7.78 -22.86 26.38
N ARG A 34 7.22 -21.94 27.18
CA ARG A 34 7.91 -21.40 28.37
C ARG A 34 8.18 -22.47 29.43
N ALA A 35 9.29 -22.32 30.14
CA ALA A 35 9.57 -23.11 31.33
C ALA A 35 8.40 -23.00 32.35
N PRO A 36 8.00 -24.10 33.02
CA PRO A 36 8.62 -25.43 33.04
C PRO A 36 8.08 -26.41 31.96
N ARG A 37 7.32 -25.95 30.97
CA ARG A 37 6.64 -26.83 30.00
C ARG A 37 7.58 -27.42 28.94
N SER A 38 8.76 -26.85 28.78
CA SER A 38 9.80 -27.35 27.88
C SER A 38 11.19 -27.26 28.54
N HIS A 39 12.17 -27.95 27.93
CA HIS A 39 13.57 -27.83 28.32
C HIS A 39 14.04 -26.37 28.23
N PRO A 40 14.85 -25.85 29.18
CA PRO A 40 15.26 -24.44 29.21
C PRO A 40 15.82 -23.92 27.88
N ASP A 41 16.65 -24.71 27.21
CA ASP A 41 17.21 -24.32 25.90
C ASP A 41 16.13 -24.19 24.81
N VAL A 42 15.12 -25.06 24.83
CA VAL A 42 13.99 -24.99 23.89
C VAL A 42 13.15 -23.77 24.17
N ALA A 43 12.86 -23.48 25.44
CA ALA A 43 12.15 -22.28 25.84
C ALA A 43 12.89 -21.01 25.37
N GLU A 44 14.22 -20.96 25.51
CA GLU A 44 15.04 -19.82 25.06
C GLU A 44 15.00 -19.66 23.53
N LYS A 45 15.10 -20.75 22.76
CA LYS A 45 15.04 -20.69 21.30
C LYS A 45 13.66 -20.27 20.79
N VAL A 46 12.59 -20.76 21.40
CA VAL A 46 11.23 -20.37 21.02
C VAL A 46 10.96 -18.90 21.36
N ASP A 47 11.40 -18.43 22.53
CA ASP A 47 11.30 -17.01 22.91
C ASP A 47 12.05 -16.11 21.92
N ARG A 48 13.26 -16.50 21.50
CA ARG A 48 14.04 -15.76 20.49
C ARG A 48 13.36 -15.75 19.13
N PHE A 49 12.84 -16.90 18.68
CA PHE A 49 12.12 -17.01 17.41
C PHE A 49 10.87 -16.15 17.40
N ALA A 50 10.07 -16.17 18.46
CA ALA A 50 8.85 -15.40 18.54
C ALA A 50 9.10 -13.89 18.52
N ARG A 51 10.13 -13.40 19.24
CA ARG A 51 10.54 -11.99 19.15
C ARG A 51 10.94 -11.61 17.74
N PHE A 52 11.76 -12.43 17.09
CA PHE A 52 12.15 -12.20 15.70
C PHE A 52 10.94 -12.18 14.75
N ALA A 53 10.01 -13.12 14.91
CA ALA A 53 8.80 -13.19 14.10
C ALA A 53 7.90 -11.97 14.29
N ASP A 54 7.76 -11.47 15.53
CA ASP A 54 7.01 -10.24 15.84
C ASP A 54 7.67 -9.01 15.20
N ASP A 55 8.99 -8.86 15.33
CA ASP A 55 9.74 -7.77 14.70
C ASP A 55 9.55 -7.76 13.16
N GLN A 56 9.72 -8.93 12.51
CA GLN A 56 9.52 -9.04 11.06
C GLN A 56 8.08 -8.75 10.63
N TYR A 57 7.10 -9.13 11.44
CA TYR A 57 5.70 -8.82 11.20
C TYR A 57 5.42 -7.30 11.29
N GLN A 58 5.97 -6.62 12.29
CA GLN A 58 5.81 -5.17 12.47
C GLN A 58 6.46 -4.38 11.31
N ASP A 59 7.67 -4.79 10.90
CA ASP A 59 8.39 -4.18 9.78
C ASP A 59 7.61 -4.33 8.47
N LEU A 60 7.12 -5.53 8.18
CA LEU A 60 6.41 -5.81 6.94
C LEU A 60 5.07 -5.06 6.87
N THR A 61 4.31 -5.04 7.96
CA THR A 61 3.06 -4.29 8.06
C THR A 61 3.31 -2.79 7.83
N SER A 62 4.37 -2.25 8.44
CA SER A 62 4.77 -0.84 8.26
C SER A 62 5.16 -0.53 6.82
N LEU A 63 5.91 -1.43 6.16
CA LEU A 63 6.30 -1.29 4.76
C LEU A 63 5.09 -1.29 3.82
N LEU A 64 4.16 -2.23 4.02
CA LEU A 64 2.95 -2.34 3.21
C LEU A 64 2.05 -1.10 3.35
N ALA A 65 1.89 -0.59 4.58
CA ALA A 65 1.14 0.64 4.84
C ALA A 65 1.81 1.88 4.18
N ALA A 66 3.14 2.00 4.29
CA ALA A 66 3.90 3.06 3.66
C ALA A 66 3.78 3.00 2.12
N LEU A 67 3.86 1.80 1.53
CA LEU A 67 3.75 1.61 0.09
C LEU A 67 2.34 1.92 -0.41
N SER A 68 1.30 1.50 0.32
CA SER A 68 -0.09 1.83 -0.01
C SER A 68 -0.32 3.35 0.00
N THR A 69 0.21 4.04 1.02
CA THR A 69 0.15 5.51 1.12
C THR A 69 0.84 6.18 -0.08
N ARG A 70 2.06 5.73 -0.41
CA ARG A 70 2.82 6.23 -1.57
C ARG A 70 2.09 6.04 -2.90
N LEU A 71 1.44 4.89 -3.09
CA LEU A 71 0.65 4.62 -4.30
C LEU A 71 -0.59 5.52 -4.39
N ARG A 72 -1.26 5.77 -3.25
CA ARG A 72 -2.39 6.69 -3.17
C ARG A 72 -1.98 8.13 -3.50
N ASP A 73 -0.87 8.60 -2.95
CA ASP A 73 -0.33 9.94 -3.25
C ASP A 73 0.03 10.08 -4.73
N THR A 74 0.69 9.06 -5.29
CA THR A 74 1.05 9.03 -6.72
C THR A 74 -0.19 9.11 -7.61
N LYS A 75 -1.25 8.37 -7.27
CA LYS A 75 -2.55 8.46 -7.97
C LYS A 75 -3.14 9.86 -7.87
N SER A 76 -3.17 10.45 -6.68
CA SER A 76 -3.72 11.79 -6.45
C SER A 76 -3.00 12.84 -7.31
N ASN A 77 -1.67 12.82 -7.31
CA ASN A 77 -0.84 13.73 -8.10
C ASN A 77 -1.03 13.56 -9.61
N TYR A 78 -1.25 12.32 -10.07
CA TYR A 78 -1.52 12.08 -11.49
C TYR A 78 -2.91 12.60 -11.89
N VAL A 79 -3.93 12.41 -11.06
CA VAL A 79 -5.29 12.92 -11.32
C VAL A 79 -5.32 14.45 -11.34
N SER A 80 -4.60 15.12 -10.43
CA SER A 80 -4.52 16.59 -10.42
C SER A 80 -3.82 17.11 -11.68
N TYR A 81 -2.72 16.49 -12.09
CA TYR A 81 -2.00 16.88 -13.31
C TYR A 81 -2.85 16.71 -14.57
N ASP A 82 -3.57 15.60 -14.71
CA ASP A 82 -4.46 15.36 -15.86
C ASP A 82 -5.62 16.37 -15.89
N GLY A 83 -6.17 16.71 -14.72
CA GLY A 83 -7.21 17.74 -14.58
C GLY A 83 -6.74 19.15 -14.94
N GLU A 84 -5.54 19.53 -14.51
CA GLU A 84 -4.92 20.82 -14.87
C GLU A 84 -4.63 20.90 -16.38
N VAL A 85 -4.11 19.82 -16.98
CA VAL A 85 -3.84 19.77 -18.41
C VAL A 85 -5.14 19.80 -19.22
N ALA A 86 -6.15 19.02 -18.85
CA ALA A 86 -7.44 19.00 -19.53
C ALA A 86 -8.18 20.35 -19.40
N GLY A 87 -8.16 20.95 -18.20
CA GLY A 87 -8.73 22.28 -17.95
C GLY A 87 -7.99 23.38 -18.70
N GLY A 88 -6.66 23.35 -18.71
CA GLY A 88 -5.81 24.28 -19.45
C GLY A 88 -6.00 24.18 -20.96
N MET A 89 -6.12 22.96 -21.50
CA MET A 89 -6.40 22.73 -22.92
C MET A 89 -7.81 23.20 -23.31
N MET A 90 -8.82 22.96 -22.46
CA MET A 90 -10.17 23.47 -22.68
C MET A 90 -10.21 25.00 -22.68
N ASN A 91 -9.56 25.64 -21.70
CA ASN A 91 -9.45 27.10 -21.66
C ASN A 91 -8.69 27.65 -22.87
N ALA A 92 -7.58 27.00 -23.28
CA ALA A 92 -6.87 27.39 -24.48
C ALA A 92 -7.74 27.26 -25.73
N LEU A 93 -8.54 26.20 -25.87
CA LEU A 93 -9.50 26.04 -26.97
C LEU A 93 -10.58 27.11 -26.96
N LEU A 94 -11.08 27.51 -25.79
CA LEU A 94 -12.10 28.55 -25.66
C LEU A 94 -11.55 29.96 -25.92
N GLU A 95 -10.30 30.22 -25.52
CA GLU A 95 -9.65 31.53 -25.66
C GLU A 95 -9.00 31.73 -27.04
N THR A 96 -8.46 30.67 -27.65
CA THR A 96 -7.67 30.75 -28.89
C THR A 96 -8.34 30.04 -30.09
N GLY A 97 -9.44 29.32 -29.86
CA GLY A 97 -10.13 28.58 -30.90
C GLY A 97 -10.80 29.51 -31.91
N VAL A 98 -10.32 29.50 -33.15
CA VAL A 98 -10.98 30.17 -34.28
C VAL A 98 -11.84 29.15 -35.01
N TYR A 99 -13.15 29.42 -35.11
CA TYR A 99 -14.06 28.59 -35.90
C TYR A 99 -13.70 28.70 -37.39
N VAL A 100 -13.36 27.56 -38.01
CA VAL A 100 -13.15 27.45 -39.46
C VAL A 100 -14.34 26.67 -40.06
N PRO A 101 -15.22 27.33 -40.84
CA PRO A 101 -16.31 26.64 -41.50
C PRO A 101 -15.78 25.65 -42.55
N PRO A 102 -16.49 24.52 -42.77
CA PRO A 102 -16.02 23.43 -43.63
C PRO A 102 -15.74 23.84 -45.09
N GLU A 103 -16.38 24.91 -45.55
CA GLU A 103 -16.19 25.48 -46.89
C GLU A 103 -14.81 26.17 -47.08
N LYS A 104 -14.05 26.37 -45.99
CA LYS A 104 -12.71 26.99 -45.97
C LYS A 104 -11.57 26.03 -45.61
N ARG A 105 -11.79 24.71 -45.66
CA ARG A 105 -10.72 23.70 -45.50
C ARG A 105 -10.07 23.34 -46.82
#